data_AF-A0A699TL90-F1
#
_entry.id   AF-A0A699TL90-F1
#
_cell.length_a   1.000
_cell.length_b   1.000
_cell.length_c   1.000
_cell.angle_alpha   90.00
_cell.angle_beta   90.00
_cell.angle_gamma   90.00
#
_symmetry.space_group_name_H-M   'P 1'
#
loop_
_entity.id
_entity.type
_entity.pdbx_description
1 polymer ?
#
loop_
_entity_poly.entity_id
_entity_poly.type
_entity_poly.pdbx_seq_one_letter_code
_entity_poly.pdbx_strand_id
1 'polypeptide(L)' 'MPEVRKELKIYEAHSKKSSVDEPHVDELKELPPHLEYAFIEGDDKLPVIIAKDLSMEEKTALITIL' A
#
# COMPACT_ATOMS: atom_id res chain seq x y z
N MET A 1 13.90 -41.29 -6.07
CA MET A 1 14.53 -39.97 -6.31
C MET A 1 14.86 -39.89 -7.79
N PRO A 2 14.41 -38.88 -8.55
CA PRO A 2 13.38 -37.88 -8.21
C PRO A 2 12.00 -38.58 -7.99
N GLU A 3 10.80 -38.00 -8.05
CA GLU A 3 10.37 -36.68 -8.52
C GLU A 3 9.11 -36.19 -7.77
N VAL A 4 8.93 -34.88 -7.77
CA VAL A 4 7.78 -34.13 -7.26
C VAL A 4 6.90 -33.69 -8.43
N ARG A 5 5.72 -34.30 -8.57
CA ARG A 5 4.58 -33.70 -9.30
C ARG A 5 3.38 -33.54 -8.37
N LYS A 6 3.68 -33.02 -7.17
CA LYS A 6 2.65 -32.44 -6.31
C LYS A 6 2.07 -31.25 -7.04
N GLU A 7 0.82 -31.41 -7.48
CA GLU A 7 -0.23 -30.41 -7.26
C GLU A 7 0.17 -28.97 -7.55
N LEU A 8 0.79 -28.72 -8.70
CA LEU A 8 0.96 -27.38 -9.25
C LEU A 8 -0.36 -26.87 -9.86
N LYS A 9 -1.46 -27.13 -9.15
CA LYS A 9 -2.74 -26.45 -9.30
C LYS A 9 -2.64 -25.11 -8.60
N ILE A 10 -1.65 -24.32 -9.02
CA ILE A 10 -1.48 -22.93 -8.62
C ILE A 10 -2.69 -22.21 -9.19
N TYR A 11 -3.71 -22.09 -8.34
CA TYR A 11 -4.64 -20.98 -8.27
C TYR A 11 -4.69 -20.13 -9.55
N GLU A 12 -5.36 -20.68 -10.58
CA GLU A 12 -6.09 -19.86 -11.57
C GLU A 12 -7.32 -19.29 -10.85
N ALA A 13 -7.04 -18.53 -9.81
CA ALA A 13 -8.00 -18.05 -8.85
C ALA A 13 -7.77 -16.56 -8.77
N HIS A 14 -8.83 -15.83 -9.08
CA HIS A 14 -8.96 -14.41 -8.75
C HIS A 14 -7.78 -13.52 -9.19
N SER A 15 -7.58 -13.42 -10.51
CA SER A 15 -7.53 -12.06 -11.10
C SER A 15 -8.91 -11.40 -10.92
N LYS A 16 -9.27 -11.19 -9.65
CA LYS A 16 -10.48 -10.53 -9.21
C LYS A 16 -10.20 -9.07 -9.44
N LYS A 17 -10.62 -8.62 -10.63
CA LYS A 17 -11.05 -7.26 -10.96
C LYS A 17 -10.51 -6.24 -9.96
N SER A 18 -9.32 -5.70 -10.26
CA SER A 18 -8.88 -4.36 -9.86
C SER A 18 -9.68 -3.81 -8.67
N SER A 19 -9.26 -4.14 -7.45
CA SER A 19 -9.77 -3.53 -6.21
C SER A 19 -9.26 -2.09 -6.12
N VAL A 20 -9.73 -1.28 -7.06
CA VAL A 20 -9.58 0.15 -7.20
C VAL A 20 -11.00 0.70 -7.02
N ASP A 21 -11.32 1.08 -5.79
CA ASP A 21 -12.50 1.90 -5.50
C ASP A 21 -12.26 2.77 -4.26
N GLU A 22 -11.64 2.19 -3.21
CA GLU A 22 -11.15 2.94 -2.06
C GLU A 22 -9.66 2.65 -1.79
N PRO A 23 -8.86 3.66 -1.38
CA PRO A 23 -7.52 3.40 -0.89
C PRO A 23 -7.65 2.50 0.34
N HIS A 24 -7.06 1.31 0.27
CA HIS A 24 -7.34 0.21 1.20
C HIS A 24 -6.66 0.45 2.56
N VAL A 25 -7.18 1.43 3.33
CA VAL A 25 -6.64 1.83 4.64
C VAL A 25 -6.53 0.62 5.58
N ASP A 26 -7.44 -0.35 5.43
CA ASP A 26 -7.49 -1.62 6.16
C ASP A 26 -6.43 -2.67 5.75
N GLU A 27 -5.71 -2.50 4.63
CA GLU A 27 -4.52 -3.32 4.30
C GLU A 27 -3.19 -2.67 4.72
N LEU A 28 -3.24 -1.41 5.18
CA LEU A 28 -2.05 -0.72 5.65
C LEU A 28 -1.56 -1.37 6.95
N LYS A 29 -0.32 -1.84 6.93
CA LYS A 29 0.31 -2.50 8.08
C LYS A 29 0.47 -1.51 9.23
N GLU A 30 0.37 -2.03 10.44
CA GLU A 30 0.61 -1.23 11.65
C GLU A 30 2.01 -0.59 11.60
N LEU A 31 2.04 0.74 11.63
CA LEU A 31 3.28 1.53 11.59
C LEU A 31 3.84 1.76 12.99
N PRO A 32 5.16 1.99 13.12
CA PRO A 32 5.75 2.57 14.32
C PRO A 32 5.03 3.88 14.72
N PRO A 33 4.90 4.19 16.02
CA PRO A 33 4.08 5.32 16.50
C PRO A 33 4.57 6.72 16.09
N HIS A 34 5.80 6.82 15.59
CA HIS A 34 6.39 8.05 15.04
C HIS A 34 6.15 8.22 13.52
N LEU A 35 5.52 7.23 12.86
CA LEU A 35 5.18 7.26 11.44
C LEU A 35 3.67 7.31 11.25
N GLU A 36 3.25 7.90 10.14
CA GLU A 36 1.86 8.10 9.75
C GLU A 36 1.74 7.88 8.24
N TYR A 37 0.60 7.37 7.78
CA TYR A 37 0.31 7.30 6.36
C TYR A 37 -0.28 8.63 5.88
N ALA A 38 0.29 9.15 4.82
CA ALA A 38 -0.32 10.19 4.00
C ALA A 38 -0.63 9.63 2.60
N PHE A 39 -1.53 10.30 1.89
CA PHE A 39 -1.89 9.95 0.53
C PHE A 39 -1.50 11.11 -0.40
N ILE A 40 -0.89 10.80 -1.53
CA ILE A 40 -0.69 11.78 -2.59
C ILE A 40 -2.03 12.02 -3.29
N GLU A 41 -2.40 13.28 -3.48
CA GLU A 41 -3.68 13.66 -4.12
C GLU A 41 -3.52 13.59 -5.65
N GLY A 42 -3.83 12.43 -6.22
CA GLY A 42 -3.74 12.14 -7.65
C GLY A 42 -4.50 10.85 -8.04
N ASP A 43 -4.45 10.48 -9.32
CA ASP A 43 -5.08 9.25 -9.84
C ASP A 43 -4.54 7.99 -9.14
N ASP A 44 -3.22 7.94 -8.96
CA ASP A 44 -2.55 6.92 -8.15
C ASP A 44 -2.52 7.35 -6.67
N LYS A 45 -3.56 7.01 -5.91
CA LYS A 45 -3.66 7.20 -4.44
C LYS A 45 -2.65 6.31 -3.68
N LEU A 46 -1.37 6.54 -3.88
CA LEU A 46 -0.29 5.77 -3.25
C LEU A 46 -0.14 6.21 -1.78
N PRO A 47 -0.18 5.26 -0.82
CA PRO A 47 0.10 5.55 0.57
C PRO A 47 1.61 5.78 0.75
N VAL A 48 1.98 7.00 1.12
CA VAL A 48 3.35 7.37 1.50
C VAL A 48 3.49 7.39 3.02
N ILE A 49 4.62 6.88 3.50
CA ILE A 49 4.93 6.82 4.93
C ILE A 49 5.73 8.06 5.29
N ILE A 50 5.17 8.89 6.18
CA ILE A 50 5.76 10.16 6.63
C ILE A 50 5.98 10.14 8.15
N ALA A 51 6.84 11.02 8.66
CA ALA A 51 6.98 11.19 10.10
C ALA A 51 5.78 11.96 10.68
N LYS A 52 5.22 11.44 11.78
CA LYS A 52 4.05 12.02 12.44
C LYS A 52 4.35 13.40 13.07
N ASP A 53 5.60 13.58 13.50
CA ASP A 53 6.13 14.78 14.16
C ASP A 53 6.26 16.01 13.23
N LEU A 54 6.08 15.83 11.92
CA LEU A 54 6.08 16.92 10.94
C LEU A 54 4.84 17.81 11.10
N SER A 55 5.01 19.12 10.89
CA SER A 55 3.89 20.04 10.77
C SER A 55 3.03 19.73 9.54
N MET A 56 1.75 20.13 9.57
CA MET A 56 0.84 19.93 8.44
C MET A 56 1.36 20.58 7.14
N GLU A 57 2.09 21.68 7.26
CA GLU A 57 2.68 22.43 6.15
C GLU A 57 3.88 21.69 5.55
N GLU A 58 4.76 21.11 6.38
CA GLU A 58 5.82 20.20 5.92
C GLU A 58 5.26 18.91 5.30
N LYS A 59 4.20 18.32 5.88
CA LYS A 59 3.53 17.14 5.32
C LYS A 59 2.98 17.44 3.93
N THR A 60 2.29 18.56 3.77
CA THR A 60 1.75 19.01 2.46
C THR A 60 2.86 19.31 1.46
N ALA A 61 3.94 19.98 1.91
CA ALA A 61 5.09 20.26 1.06
C ALA A 61 5.79 18.98 0.57
N LEU A 62 5.98 17.97 1.42
CA LEU A 62 6.52 16.67 1.01
C LEU A 62 5.62 15.97 -0.01
N ILE A 63 4.30 15.96 0.22
CA ILE A 63 3.32 15.37 -0.70
C ILE A 63 3.32 16.10 -2.06
N THR A 64 3.58 17.41 -2.08
CA THR A 64 3.62 18.23 -3.31
C THR A 64 4.93 18.06 -4.10
N ILE A 65 5.99 17.52 -3.49
CA ILE A 65 7.31 17.34 -4.10
C ILE A 65 7.48 15.94 -4.74
N LEU A 66 6.70 14.96 -4.28
CA LEU A 66 6.74 13.56 -4.72
C LEU A 66 5.95 13.29 -6.01
#